data_AF-A0A6G4WE07-F1
#
_entry.id   AF-A0A6G4WE07-F1
#
_cell.length_a   1.000
_cell.length_b   1.000
_cell.length_c   1.000
_cell.angle_alpha   90.00
_cell.angle_beta   90.00
_cell.angle_gamma   90.00
#
_symmetry.space_group_name_H-M   'P 1'
#
loop_
_entity.id
_entity.type
_entity.pdbx_description
1 polymer ?
#
loop_
_entity_poly.entity_id
_entity_poly.type
_entity_poly.pdbx_seq_one_letter_code
_entity_poly.pdbx_strand_id
1 'polypeptide(L)'
;MAPESGSNKREALSAALRRYPQFELAIRRLMARSEAFCDMCEELAEAELALSRVDGVPSGLREARRAEWQELVDRLVAEVGAALLDKDVVVKPRPDR
;
A
#
# COMPACT_ATOMS: atom_id res chain seq x y z
N MET A 1 3.23 21.82 -11.04
CA MET A 1 3.07 20.79 -9.99
C MET A 1 1.64 20.31 -10.06
N ALA A 2 1.44 19.08 -10.51
CA ALA A 2 0.13 18.53 -10.90
C ALA A 2 -0.67 18.08 -9.66
N PRO A 3 -2.01 17.95 -9.76
CA PRO A 3 -2.83 17.35 -8.71
C PRO A 3 -2.65 15.81 -8.73
N GLU A 4 -1.51 15.33 -8.25
CA GLU A 4 -1.18 13.88 -8.26
C GLU A 4 -1.97 13.08 -7.21
N SER A 5 -2.60 13.76 -6.25
CA SER A 5 -3.33 13.15 -5.13
C SER A 5 -4.63 12.40 -5.55
N GLY A 6 -5.14 12.60 -6.76
CA GLY A 6 -6.37 11.93 -7.23
C GLY A 6 -6.12 10.58 -7.92
N SER A 7 -5.00 10.45 -8.64
CA SER A 7 -4.68 9.24 -9.40
C SER A 7 -4.13 8.15 -8.51
N ASN A 8 -3.32 8.54 -7.52
CA ASN A 8 -2.68 7.64 -6.58
C ASN A 8 -3.70 6.95 -5.65
N LYS A 9 -4.80 7.64 -5.30
CA LYS A 9 -5.94 7.07 -4.55
C LYS A 9 -6.68 5.96 -5.29
N ARG A 10 -6.80 6.04 -6.62
CA ARG A 10 -7.45 4.98 -7.41
C ARG A 10 -6.58 3.73 -7.50
N GLU A 11 -5.28 3.91 -7.68
CA GLU A 11 -4.29 2.82 -7.66
C GLU A 11 -4.26 2.16 -6.27
N ALA A 12 -4.22 2.97 -5.21
CA ALA A 12 -4.29 2.54 -3.82
C ALA A 12 -5.55 1.69 -3.52
N LEU A 13 -6.72 2.18 -3.96
CA LEU A 13 -7.97 1.43 -3.81
C LEU A 13 -7.92 0.11 -4.59
N SER A 14 -7.43 0.12 -5.83
CA SER A 14 -7.30 -1.08 -6.66
C SER A 14 -6.37 -2.11 -6.02
N ALA A 15 -5.23 -1.69 -5.48
CA ALA A 15 -4.27 -2.54 -4.78
C ALA A 15 -4.89 -3.19 -3.53
N ALA A 16 -5.60 -2.41 -2.71
CA ALA A 16 -6.30 -2.90 -1.54
C ALA A 16 -7.42 -3.89 -1.93
N LEU A 17 -8.23 -3.58 -2.95
CA LEU A 17 -9.31 -4.44 -3.43
C LEU A 17 -8.81 -5.74 -4.05
N ARG A 18 -7.65 -5.72 -4.72
CA ARG A 18 -7.04 -6.93 -5.30
C ARG A 18 -6.65 -7.94 -4.22
N ARG A 19 -6.31 -7.47 -3.02
CA ARG A 19 -5.98 -8.34 -1.87
C ARG A 19 -7.14 -8.66 -0.96
N TYR A 20 -8.02 -7.68 -0.75
CA TYR A 20 -9.13 -7.74 0.20
C TYR A 20 -10.47 -7.43 -0.49
N PRO A 21 -10.87 -8.18 -1.54
CA PRO A 21 -12.09 -7.89 -2.29
C PRO A 21 -13.35 -7.98 -1.40
N GLN A 22 -13.33 -8.86 -0.40
CA GLN A 22 -14.39 -9.03 0.59
C GLN A 22 -14.59 -7.79 1.50
N PHE A 23 -13.59 -6.91 1.61
CA PHE A 23 -13.63 -5.72 2.45
C PHE A 23 -13.84 -4.43 1.65
N GLU A 24 -14.31 -4.49 0.40
CA GLU A 24 -14.45 -3.32 -0.47
C GLU A 24 -15.13 -2.13 0.21
N LEU A 25 -16.27 -2.38 0.87
CA LEU A 25 -17.04 -1.32 1.53
C LEU A 25 -16.28 -0.70 2.71
N ALA A 26 -15.54 -1.52 3.46
CA ALA A 26 -14.73 -1.06 4.59
C ALA A 26 -13.53 -0.24 4.10
N ILE A 27 -12.84 -0.69 3.05
CA ILE A 27 -11.73 0.01 2.41
C ILE A 27 -12.18 1.38 1.92
N ARG A 28 -13.29 1.45 1.17
CA ARG A 28 -13.84 2.73 0.67
C ARG A 28 -14.21 3.69 1.79
N ARG A 29 -14.81 3.19 2.88
CA ARG A 29 -15.14 4.00 4.07
C ARG A 29 -13.89 4.47 4.81
N LEU A 30 -12.89 3.61 4.96
CA LEU A 30 -11.62 3.93 5.62
C LEU A 30 -10.85 4.98 4.82
N MET A 31 -10.72 4.83 3.50
CA MET A 31 -10.07 5.81 2.64
C MET A 31 -10.77 7.18 2.66
N ALA A 32 -12.10 7.20 2.84
CA ALA A 32 -12.85 8.45 2.95
C ALA A 32 -12.70 9.14 4.32
N ARG A 33 -12.44 8.38 5.39
CA ARG A 33 -12.38 8.89 6.77
C ARG A 33 -10.96 9.04 7.34
N SER A 34 -9.99 8.32 6.77
CA SER A 34 -8.62 8.21 7.28
C SER A 34 -7.63 8.42 6.15
N GLU A 35 -6.97 9.57 6.16
CA GLU A 35 -5.91 9.89 5.20
C GLU A 35 -4.71 8.96 5.38
N ALA A 36 -4.37 8.60 6.62
CA ALA A 36 -3.32 7.63 6.92
C ALA A 36 -3.59 6.24 6.30
N PHE A 37 -4.85 5.77 6.29
CA PHE A 37 -5.19 4.53 5.60
C PHE A 37 -5.04 4.67 4.08
N CYS A 38 -5.36 5.85 3.55
CA CYS A 38 -5.19 6.15 2.14
C CYS A 38 -3.70 6.13 1.75
N ASP A 39 -2.84 6.75 2.56
CA ASP A 39 -1.38 6.80 2.40
C ASP A 39 -0.75 5.39 2.48
N MET A 40 -1.21 4.55 3.41
CA MET A 40 -0.79 3.14 3.46
C MET A 40 -1.17 2.36 2.20
N CYS A 41 -2.38 2.54 1.69
CA CYS A 41 -2.81 1.87 0.47
C CYS A 41 -2.05 2.38 -0.77
N GLU A 42 -1.67 3.65 -0.77
CA GLU A 42 -0.84 4.28 -1.80
C GLU A 42 0.57 3.69 -1.80
N GLU A 43 1.22 3.61 -0.63
CA GLU A 43 2.53 2.99 -0.52
C GLU A 43 2.49 1.51 -0.92
N LEU A 44 1.39 0.80 -0.64
CA LEU A 44 1.20 -0.58 -1.09
C LEU A 44 1.16 -0.70 -2.61
N ALA A 45 0.41 0.20 -3.28
CA ALA A 45 0.34 0.22 -4.73
C ALA A 45 1.72 0.52 -5.35
N GLU A 46 2.46 1.47 -4.78
CA GLU A 46 3.82 1.80 -5.22
C GLU A 46 4.80 0.65 -5.02
N ALA A 47 4.76 -0.01 -3.86
CA ALA A 47 5.61 -1.15 -3.54
C ALA A 47 5.37 -2.31 -4.51
N GLU A 48 4.11 -2.63 -4.82
CA GLU A 48 3.77 -3.65 -5.80
C GLU A 48 4.20 -3.28 -7.22
N LEU A 49 4.03 -2.01 -7.61
CA LEU A 49 4.46 -1.54 -8.92
C LEU A 49 5.98 -1.64 -9.05
N ALA A 50 6.72 -1.28 -8.00
CA ALA A 50 8.17 -1.41 -7.96
C ALA A 50 8.62 -2.87 -7.98
N LEU A 51 7.91 -3.76 -7.29
CA LEU A 51 8.13 -5.21 -7.34
C LEU A 51 7.89 -5.79 -8.74
N SER A 52 6.84 -5.33 -9.44
CA SER A 52 6.55 -5.72 -10.83
C SER A 52 7.63 -5.23 -11.80
N ARG A 53 8.18 -4.03 -11.55
CA ARG A 53 9.28 -3.44 -12.33
C ARG A 53 10.67 -3.96 -11.96
N VAL A 54 10.77 -4.86 -10.98
CA VAL A 54 12.07 -5.38 -10.50
C VAL A 54 12.86 -6.11 -11.58
N ASP A 55 12.18 -6.63 -12.62
CA ASP A 55 12.87 -7.26 -13.74
C ASP A 55 13.77 -6.28 -14.53
N GLY A 56 13.43 -4.99 -14.53
CA GLY A 56 14.26 -3.92 -15.09
C GLY A 56 15.48 -3.55 -14.23
N VAL A 57 15.59 -4.09 -13.00
CA VAL A 57 16.75 -3.86 -12.11
C VAL A 57 17.89 -4.79 -12.52
N PRO A 58 19.16 -4.30 -12.50
CA PRO A 58 20.33 -5.13 -12.78
C PRO A 58 20.35 -6.40 -11.93
N SER A 59 20.71 -7.53 -12.53
CA SER A 59 20.61 -8.87 -11.93
C SER A 59 21.27 -8.99 -10.56
N GLY A 60 22.40 -8.32 -10.34
CA GLY A 60 23.10 -8.31 -9.04
C GLY A 60 22.36 -7.60 -7.90
N LEU A 61 21.38 -6.75 -8.21
CA LEU A 61 20.53 -6.05 -7.23
C LEU A 61 19.08 -6.53 -7.28
N ARG A 62 18.70 -7.35 -8.27
CA ARG A 62 17.31 -7.78 -8.50
C ARG A 62 16.78 -8.58 -7.33
N GLU A 63 17.54 -9.54 -6.82
CA GLU A 63 17.10 -10.38 -5.70
C GLU A 63 16.99 -9.58 -4.40
N ALA A 64 17.99 -8.75 -4.09
CA ALA A 64 17.95 -7.86 -2.94
C ALA A 64 16.76 -6.91 -3.04
N ARG A 65 16.58 -6.24 -4.18
CA ARG A 65 15.49 -5.28 -4.38
C ARG A 65 14.13 -5.95 -4.36
N ARG A 66 14.01 -7.17 -4.89
CA ARG A 66 12.79 -7.97 -4.80
C ARG A 66 12.46 -8.31 -3.35
N ALA A 67 13.44 -8.76 -2.56
CA ALA A 67 13.23 -9.07 -1.14
C ALA A 67 12.74 -7.85 -0.37
N GLU A 68 13.42 -6.71 -0.50
CA GLU A 68 13.06 -5.45 0.16
C GLU A 68 11.62 -5.02 -0.15
N TRP A 69 11.24 -5.00 -1.44
CA TRP A 69 9.89 -4.62 -1.84
C TRP A 69 8.85 -5.65 -1.39
N GLN A 70 9.19 -6.94 -1.39
CA GLN A 70 8.27 -7.98 -0.98
C GLN A 70 8.01 -7.95 0.53
N GLU A 71 9.03 -7.64 1.34
CA GLU A 71 8.87 -7.38 2.78
C GLU A 71 8.07 -6.10 3.04
N LEU A 72 8.26 -5.05 2.24
CA LEU A 72 7.46 -3.83 2.33
C LEU A 72 5.98 -4.13 2.05
N VAL A 73 5.71 -4.86 0.96
CA VAL A 73 4.36 -5.31 0.59
C VAL A 73 3.76 -6.15 1.71
N ASP A 74 4.46 -7.16 2.22
CA ASP A 74 3.93 -8.03 3.28
C ASP A 74 3.54 -7.24 4.54
N ARG A 75 4.41 -6.33 4.99
CA ARG A 75 4.11 -5.44 6.11
C ARG A 75 2.90 -4.57 5.85
N LEU A 76 2.84 -3.90 4.70
CA LEU A 76 1.70 -3.06 4.31
C LEU A 76 0.39 -3.83 4.25
N VAL A 77 0.43 -5.07 3.77
CA VAL A 77 -0.74 -5.95 3.70
C VAL A 77 -1.23 -6.33 5.09
N ALA A 78 -0.32 -6.62 6.01
CA ALA A 78 -0.64 -6.89 7.40
C ALA A 78 -1.23 -5.64 8.08
N GLU A 79 -0.67 -4.45 7.85
CA GLU A 79 -1.17 -3.18 8.39
C GLU A 79 -2.57 -2.85 7.84
N VAL A 80 -2.80 -2.99 6.54
CA VAL A 80 -4.11 -2.79 5.91
C VAL A 80 -5.12 -3.81 6.45
N GLY A 81 -4.74 -5.08 6.58
CA GLY A 81 -5.59 -6.12 7.15
C GLY A 81 -5.97 -5.82 8.61
N ALA A 82 -5.01 -5.39 9.42
CA ALA A 82 -5.23 -4.96 10.79
C ALA A 82 -6.17 -3.76 10.85
N ALA A 83 -5.95 -2.73 10.02
CA ALA A 83 -6.81 -1.54 9.96
C ALA A 83 -8.24 -1.83 9.47
N LEU A 84 -8.45 -2.92 8.71
CA LEU A 84 -9.77 -3.38 8.29
C LEU A 84 -10.51 -4.16 9.39
N LEU A 85 -9.77 -4.91 10.21
CA LEU A 85 -10.31 -5.68 11.34
C LEU A 85 -10.52 -4.81 12.57
N ASP A 86 -9.67 -3.80 12.75
CA ASP A 86 -9.68 -2.91 13.89
C ASP A 86 -10.68 -1.76 13.69
N LYS A 87 -11.52 -1.52 14.71
CA LYS A 87 -12.52 -0.44 14.68
C LYS A 87 -11.98 0.92 15.15
N ASP A 88 -10.78 0.95 15.71
CA ASP A 88 -10.14 2.05 16.44
C ASP A 88 -8.68 2.21 15.98
N VAL A 89 -8.48 2.58 14.70
CA VAL A 89 -7.15 2.63 14.07
C VAL A 89 -6.22 3.62 14.80
N VAL A 90 -5.37 3.09 15.68
CA VAL A 90 -4.10 3.69 16.11
C VAL A 90 -3.11 3.48 14.96
N VAL A 91 -2.98 4.50 14.13
CA VAL A 91 -1.88 4.63 13.17
C VAL A 91 -0.60 4.79 14.00
N LYS A 92 0.32 3.83 13.93
CA LYS A 92 1.69 4.09 14.36
C LYS A 92 2.35 4.93 13.26
N PRO A 93 2.92 6.10 13.57
CA PRO A 93 3.66 6.86 12.58
C PRO A 93 4.86 6.01 12.14
N ARG A 94 5.04 5.85 10.83
CA ARG A 94 6.33 5.44 10.28
C ARG A 94 7.33 6.52 10.67
N PRO A 95 8.40 6.21 11.45
CA PRO A 95 9.44 7.21 11.66
C PRO A 95 10.12 7.49 10.32
N ASP A 96 10.16 8.78 9.98
CA ASP A 96 10.75 9.36 8.78
C ASP A 96 12.11 8.74 8.39
N ARG A 97 12.16 8.38 7.12
CA ARG A 97 13.26 8.45 6.13
C ARG A 97 14.64 8.94 6.60
#